data_AF-A0A349JIW8-F1
#
_entry.id   AF-A0A349JIW8-F1
#
_cell.length_a   1.000
_cell.length_b   1.000
_cell.length_c   1.000
_cell.angle_alpha   90.00
_cell.angle_beta   90.00
_cell.angle_gamma   90.00
#
_symmetry.space_group_name_H-M   'P 1'
#
loop_
_entity.id
_entity.type
_entity.pdbx_description
1 polymer ?
#
loop_
_entity_poly.entity_id
_entity_poly.type
_entity_poly.pdbx_seq_one_letter_code
_entity_poly.pdbx_strand_id
1 'polypeptide(L)' 'LSRGRQDDNEQTIRHRLQVYREQTEPLIEFYRDRQQLVAVDGDRSMAEVTAELQQALSGDQICH' A
#
# COMPACT_ATOMS: atom_id res chain seq x y z
N LEU A 1 -0.37 24.31 3.11
CA LEU A 1 -0.68 23.20 2.18
C LEU A 1 0.50 23.06 1.23
N SER A 2 1.26 21.97 1.40
CA SER A 2 2.60 21.71 0.87
C SER A 2 2.72 21.95 -0.63
N ARG A 3 3.29 23.10 -1.02
CA ARG A 3 3.49 23.46 -2.42
C ARG A 3 4.90 23.03 -2.83
N GLY A 4 4.98 21.84 -3.43
CA GLY A 4 6.14 21.33 -4.19
C GLY A 4 7.27 20.81 -3.32
N ARG A 5 7.31 19.49 -3.10
CA ARG A 5 8.59 18.88 -2.73
C ARG A 5 9.48 18.84 -3.99
N GLN A 6 10.79 19.00 -3.83
CA GLN A 6 11.72 19.02 -4.98
C GLN A 6 11.79 17.69 -5.73
N ASP A 7 11.34 16.59 -5.10
CA ASP A 7 11.24 15.25 -5.68
C ASP A 7 9.97 15.02 -6.52
N ASP A 8 9.07 16.00 -6.62
CA ASP A 8 7.85 15.90 -7.45
C ASP A 8 8.13 16.25 -8.93
N ASN A 9 9.19 15.69 -9.50
CA ASN A 9 9.51 15.79 -10.93
C ASN A 9 9.39 14.42 -11.62
N GLU A 10 9.14 14.43 -12.92
CA GLU A 10 8.87 13.20 -13.70
C GLU A 10 9.99 12.17 -13.58
N GLN A 11 11.26 12.61 -13.59
CA GLN A 11 12.42 11.73 -13.47
C GLN A 11 12.42 11.01 -12.12
N THR A 12 12.19 11.75 -11.04
CA THR A 12 12.12 11.19 -9.68
C THR A 12 10.90 10.27 -9.51
N ILE A 13 9.74 10.61 -10.08
CA ILE A 13 8.54 9.76 -10.06
C ILE A 13 8.83 8.43 -10.79
N ARG A 14 9.42 8.49 -12.00
CA ARG A 14 9.79 7.29 -12.76
C ARG A 14 10.76 6.40 -11.98
N HIS A 15 11.77 7.01 -11.37
CA HIS A 15 12.74 6.28 -10.56
C HIS A 15 12.08 5.61 -9.35
N ARG A 16 11.18 6.32 -8.63
CA ARG A 16 10.43 5.75 -7.50
C ARG A 16 9.56 4.57 -7.90
N LEU A 17 8.88 4.64 -9.05
CA LEU A 17 8.09 3.52 -9.57
C LEU A 17 8.96 2.33 -9.98
N GLN A 18 10.15 2.58 -10.54
CA GLN A 18 11.10 1.51 -10.84
C GLN A 18 11.58 0.81 -9.55
N VAL A 19 12.01 1.57 -8.55
CA VAL A 19 12.46 1.02 -7.26
C VAL A 19 11.33 0.23 -6.58
N TYR A 20 10.10 0.72 -6.62
CA TYR A 20 8.93 0.00 -6.10
C TYR A 20 8.78 -1.38 -6.75
N ARG A 21 8.83 -1.46 -8.10
CA ARG A 21 8.72 -2.73 -8.84
C ARG A 21 9.87 -3.68 -8.54
N GLU A 22 11.09 -3.17 -8.40
CA GLU A 22 12.28 -4.00 -8.17
C GLU A 22 12.38 -4.51 -6.73
N GLN A 23 11.94 -3.71 -5.73
CA GLN A 23 12.25 -3.99 -4.32
C GLN A 23 11.01 -4.21 -3.45
N THR A 24 9.89 -3.54 -3.74
CA THR A 24 8.68 -3.59 -2.91
C THR A 24 7.66 -4.58 -3.44
N GLU A 25 7.43 -4.61 -4.76
CA GLU A 25 6.47 -5.52 -5.40
C GLU A 25 6.75 -7.01 -5.09
N PRO A 26 8.00 -7.51 -5.08
CA PRO A 26 8.27 -8.91 -4.71
C PRO A 26 7.87 -9.27 -3.27
N LEU A 27 7.80 -8.28 -2.37
CA LEU A 27 7.37 -8.51 -0.99
C LEU A 27 5.87 -8.83 -0.91
N ILE A 28 5.07 -8.34 -1.87
CA ILE A 28 3.63 -8.63 -1.93
C ILE A 28 3.42 -10.13 -2.03
N GLU A 29 4.09 -10.78 -2.99
CA GLU A 29 3.99 -12.24 -3.17
C GLU A 29 4.56 -12.99 -1.96
N PHE A 30 5.67 -12.52 -1.38
CA PHE A 30 6.23 -13.12 -0.17
C PHE A 30 5.24 -13.18 1.01
N TYR A 31 4.45 -12.12 1.25
CA TYR A 31 3.43 -12.09 2.31
C TYR A 31 2.13 -12.79 1.89
N ARG A 32 1.77 -12.75 0.61
CA ARG A 32 0.61 -13.47 0.05
C ARG A 32 0.74 -14.98 0.28
N ASP A 33 1.90 -15.55 -0.04
CA ASP A 33 2.20 -16.98 0.12
C ASP A 33 2.14 -17.45 1.58
N ARG A 34 2.27 -16.52 2.54
CA ARG A 34 2.21 -16.79 3.98
C ARG A 34 0.81 -16.59 4.57
N GLN A 35 -0.18 -16.24 3.76
CA GLN A 35 -1.51 -15.82 4.22
C GLN A 35 -1.44 -14.66 5.24
N GLN A 36 -0.43 -13.79 5.09
CA GLN A 36 -0.20 -12.63 5.97
C GLN A 36 -0.46 -11.29 5.27
N LEU A 37 -0.90 -11.32 4.01
CA LEU A 37 -1.23 -10.14 3.23
C LEU A 37 -2.74 -9.84 3.32
N VAL A 38 -3.09 -8.66 3.82
CA VAL A 38 -4.44 -8.09 3.69
C VAL A 38 -4.38 -6.91 2.72
N ALA A 39 -5.16 -6.97 1.64
CA ALA A 39 -5.28 -5.88 0.68
C ALA A 39 -6.43 -4.96 1.08
N VAL A 40 -6.20 -3.65 1.01
CA VAL A 40 -7.19 -2.60 1.30
C VAL A 40 -7.31 -1.68 0.09
N ASP A 41 -8.52 -1.34 -0.33
CA ASP A 41 -8.77 -0.45 -1.46
C ASP A 41 -8.54 1.03 -1.07
N GLY A 42 -7.46 1.61 -1.59
CA GLY A 42 -7.06 2.98 -1.31
C GLY A 42 -7.79 4.06 -2.10
N ASP A 43 -8.59 3.71 -3.11
CA ASP A 43 -9.31 4.69 -3.95
C ASP A 43 -10.66 5.13 -3.34
N ARG A 44 -11.03 4.53 -2.20
CA ARG A 44 -12.24 4.87 -1.42
C ARG A 44 -12.05 6.13 -0.57
N SER A 45 -13.13 6.59 0.07
CA SER A 45 -13.03 7.73 0.97
C SER A 45 -12.15 7.41 2.19
N MET A 46 -11.49 8.43 2.75
CA MET A 46 -10.62 8.26 3.92
C MET A 46 -11.32 7.56 5.10
N ALA A 47 -12.61 7.84 5.30
CA ALA A 47 -13.40 7.23 6.36
C ALA A 47 -13.59 5.72 6.13
N GLU A 48 -13.87 5.31 4.88
CA GLU A 48 -13.99 3.90 4.50
C GLU A 48 -12.67 3.16 4.64
N VAL A 49 -11.58 3.73 4.12
CA VAL A 49 -10.23 3.14 4.23
C VAL A 49 -9.83 2.96 5.70
N THR A 50 -10.11 3.96 6.54
CA THR A 50 -9.80 3.89 7.97
C THR A 50 -10.58 2.76 8.66
N ALA A 51 -11.88 2.63 8.36
CA ALA A 51 -12.70 1.57 8.92
C ALA A 51 -12.23 0.17 8.47
N GLU A 52 -11.86 0.03 7.20
CA GLU A 52 -11.34 -1.23 6.63
C GLU A 52 -10.01 -1.63 7.28
N LEU A 53 -9.10 -0.69 7.49
CA LEU A 53 -7.85 -0.91 8.22
C LEU A 53 -8.10 -1.36 9.67
N GLN A 54 -9.06 -0.76 10.38
CA GLN A 54 -9.42 -1.15 11.74
C GLN A 54 -9.96 -2.58 11.79
N GLN A 55 -10.79 -2.98 10.82
CA GLN A 55 -11.29 -4.35 10.71
C GLN A 55 -10.17 -5.35 10.46
N ALA A 56 -9.27 -5.06 9.52
CA ALA A 56 -8.11 -5.90 9.20
C ALA A 56 -7.21 -6.15 10.43
N LEU A 57 -7.01 -5.13 11.28
CA LEU A 57 -6.18 -5.22 12.48
C LEU A 57 -6.87 -5.93 13.66
N SER A 58 -8.20 -5.96 13.69
CA SER A 58 -8.97 -6.54 14.80
C SER A 58 -9.06 -8.08 14.75
N GLY A 59 -8.50 -8.71 13.71
CA GLY A 59 -8.35 -10.17 13.63
C GLY A 59 -9.56 -10.94 13.12
N ASP A 60 -10.68 -10.27 12.81
CA ASP A 60 -11.93 -10.91 12.39
C ASP A 60 -11.88 -11.53 10.98
N GLN A 61 -10.78 -11.31 10.24
CA GLN A 61 -10.63 -11.72 8.84
C GLN A 61 -9.47 -12.70 8.59
N ILE A 62 -8.75 -13.13 9.63
CA ILE A 62 -7.57 -14.00 9.50
C ILE A 62 -7.95 -15.49 9.30
N CYS A 63 -9.23 -15.84 9.45
CA CYS A 63 -9.69 -17.21 9.25
C CYS A 63 -10.29 -17.41 7.85
N HIS A 64 -9.46 -17.78 6.87
CA HIS A 64 -9.94 -18.56 5.73
C HIS A 64 -8.89 -19.53 5.16
#